data_AF-A0A2V8DXL6-F1
#
_entry.id   AF-A0A2V8DXL6-F1
#
_cell.length_a   1.000
_cell.length_b   1.000
_cell.length_c   1.000
_cell.angle_alpha   90.00
_cell.angle_beta   90.00
_cell.angle_gamma   90.00
#
_symmetry.space_group_name_H-M   'P 1'
#
loop_
_entity.id
_entity.type
_entity.pdbx_description
1 polymer ?
#
loop_
_entity_poly.entity_id
_entity_poly.type
_entity_poly.pdbx_seq_one_letter_code
_entity_poly.pdbx_strand_id
1 'polypeptide(L)'
;MRPTPVDAVVVRRLYERAKAERWNLPIDVLAEALHTSAERTFGPQGAPPGELQRYLESLHLEDLAVACACAEGSEQAWEHFVREHRPILYRAADALDPSGSAREL
;
A
#
# COMPACT_ATOMS: atom_id res chain seq x y z
N MET A 1 8.49 23.18 -6.79
CA MET A 1 8.48 22.50 -8.10
C MET A 1 7.64 21.24 -7.90
N ARG A 2 6.48 21.11 -8.55
CA ARG A 2 5.64 19.91 -8.41
C ARG A 2 6.34 18.75 -9.14
N PRO A 3 6.60 17.61 -8.49
CA PRO A 3 7.20 16.46 -9.18
C PRO A 3 6.29 15.98 -10.30
N THR A 4 6.88 15.35 -11.30
CA THR A 4 6.15 14.89 -12.49
C THR A 4 5.02 13.95 -12.03
N PRO A 5 3.74 14.29 -12.28
CA PRO A 5 2.64 13.43 -11.90
C PRO A 5 2.79 12.06 -12.57
N VAL A 6 2.49 10.99 -11.84
CA VAL A 6 2.42 9.65 -12.45
C VAL A 6 1.32 9.68 -13.52
N ASP A 7 1.65 9.21 -14.72
CA ASP A 7 0.73 9.24 -15.86
C ASP A 7 -0.59 8.51 -15.55
N ALA A 8 -1.73 9.09 -15.93
CA ALA A 8 -3.06 8.57 -15.60
C ALA A 8 -3.33 7.17 -16.19
N VAL A 9 -2.75 6.84 -17.36
CA VAL A 9 -2.83 5.50 -17.96
C VAL A 9 -2.06 4.50 -17.12
N VAL A 10 -0.88 4.89 -16.63
CA VAL A 10 -0.06 4.05 -15.73
C VAL A 10 -0.80 3.84 -14.41
N VAL A 11 -1.35 4.89 -13.80
CA VAL A 11 -2.14 4.79 -12.56
C VAL A 11 -3.30 3.82 -12.73
N ARG A 12 -4.10 3.95 -13.79
CA ARG A 12 -5.25 3.06 -14.03
C ARG A 12 -4.83 1.59 -14.14
N ARG A 13 -3.76 1.30 -14.89
CA ARG A 13 -3.23 -0.06 -15.02
C ARG A 13 -2.73 -0.61 -13.69
N LEU A 14 -2.05 0.22 -12.89
CA LEU A 14 -1.56 -0.20 -11.57
C LEU A 14 -2.71 -0.38 -10.57
N TYR A 15 -3.78 0.42 -10.69
CA TYR A 15 -5.00 0.27 -9.91
C TYR A 15 -5.70 -1.07 -10.15
N GLU A 16 -5.82 -1.48 -11.41
CA GLU A 16 -6.32 -2.81 -11.78
C GLU A 16 -5.43 -3.93 -11.23
N ARG A 17 -4.11 -3.82 -11.39
CA ARG A 17 -3.13 -4.79 -10.84
C ARG A 17 -3.16 -4.88 -9.32
N ALA A 18 -3.41 -3.76 -8.64
CA ALA A 18 -3.53 -3.69 -7.19
C ALA A 18 -4.84 -4.29 -6.67
N LYS A 19 -5.79 -4.62 -7.57
CA LYS A 19 -7.16 -5.02 -7.22
C LYS A 19 -7.85 -4.01 -6.31
N ALA A 20 -7.53 -2.72 -6.48
CA ALA A 20 -7.95 -1.65 -5.59
C ALA A 20 -9.49 -1.46 -5.55
N GLU A 21 -10.18 -1.79 -6.64
CA GLU A 21 -11.65 -1.76 -6.72
C GLU A 21 -12.31 -2.72 -5.73
N ARG A 22 -11.63 -3.81 -5.36
CA ARG A 22 -12.12 -4.75 -4.32
C ARG A 22 -12.46 -4.04 -3.01
N TRP A 23 -11.75 -2.95 -2.71
CA TRP A 23 -11.87 -2.20 -1.46
C TRP A 23 -12.67 -0.91 -1.59
N ASN A 24 -13.27 -0.65 -2.76
CA ASN A 24 -13.84 0.65 -3.14
C ASN A 24 -12.84 1.82 -2.97
N LEU A 25 -11.54 1.57 -3.14
CA LEU A 25 -10.51 2.58 -2.98
C LEU A 25 -10.62 3.62 -4.10
N PRO A 26 -10.72 4.93 -3.82
CA PRO A 26 -10.68 5.94 -4.87
C PRO A 26 -9.34 5.92 -5.64
N ILE A 27 -9.39 6.03 -6.97
CA ILE A 27 -8.19 5.93 -7.82
C ILE A 27 -7.15 7.03 -7.54
N ASP A 28 -7.61 8.21 -7.12
CA ASP A 28 -6.81 9.35 -6.72
C ASP A 28 -6.02 9.09 -5.43
N VAL A 29 -6.60 8.35 -4.47
CA VAL A 29 -5.87 7.93 -3.26
C VAL A 29 -4.68 7.04 -3.62
N LEU A 30 -4.88 6.07 -4.53
CA LEU A 30 -3.78 5.22 -4.99
C LEU A 30 -2.75 6.03 -5.80
N ALA A 31 -3.21 6.96 -6.64
CA ALA A 31 -2.33 7.83 -7.43
C ALA A 31 -1.40 8.66 -6.53
N GLU A 32 -1.94 9.24 -5.45
CA GLU A 32 -1.19 10.03 -4.48
C GLU A 32 -0.16 9.17 -3.72
N ALA A 33 -0.53 7.94 -3.36
CA ALA A 33 0.40 7.01 -2.73
C ALA A 33 1.58 6.63 -3.65
N LEU A 34 1.29 6.34 -4.93
CA LEU A 34 2.32 6.06 -5.94
C LEU A 34 3.23 7.28 -6.17
N HIS A 35 2.66 8.47 -6.21
CA HIS A 35 3.40 9.73 -6.34
C HIS A 35 4.32 9.95 -5.15
N THR A 36 3.79 9.89 -3.93
CA THR A 36 4.56 10.02 -2.68
C THR A 36 5.70 9.01 -2.62
N SER A 37 5.46 7.77 -3.05
CA SER A 37 6.49 6.73 -3.09
C SER A 37 7.61 7.09 -4.09
N ALA A 38 7.24 7.51 -5.30
CA ALA A 38 8.20 7.91 -6.32
C ALA A 38 9.02 9.14 -5.91
N GLU A 39 8.40 10.15 -5.32
CA GLU A 39 9.09 11.33 -4.78
C GLU A 39 10.11 10.95 -3.71
N ARG A 40 9.75 10.04 -2.79
CA ARG A 40 10.66 9.57 -1.74
C ARG A 40 11.86 8.80 -2.29
N THR A 41 11.67 8.06 -3.39
CA THR A 41 12.73 7.25 -3.99
C THR A 41 13.65 8.05 -4.91
N PHE A 42 13.11 8.93 -5.74
CA PHE A 42 13.87 9.65 -6.77
C PHE A 42 14.16 11.12 -6.43
N GLY A 43 13.55 11.63 -5.37
CA GLY A 43 13.72 13.01 -4.93
C GLY A 43 13.17 14.04 -5.93
N PRO A 44 13.50 15.33 -5.73
CA PRO A 44 12.94 16.42 -6.51
C PRO A 44 13.41 16.46 -7.98
N GLN A 45 14.50 15.77 -8.30
CA GLN A 45 15.03 15.63 -9.66
C GLN A 45 14.13 14.70 -10.51
N GLY A 46 13.35 13.84 -9.86
CA GLY A 46 12.52 12.82 -10.52
C GLY A 46 13.35 11.67 -11.11
N ALA A 47 12.64 10.65 -11.59
CA ALA A 47 13.26 9.54 -12.31
C ALA A 47 13.12 9.72 -13.84
N PRO A 48 14.04 9.14 -14.62
CA PRO A 48 13.79 8.89 -16.03
C PRO A 48 12.50 8.07 -16.21
N PRO A 49 11.66 8.33 -17.24
CA PRO A 49 10.35 7.68 -17.38
C PRO A 49 10.38 6.15 -17.33
N GLY A 50 11.37 5.53 -17.99
CA GLY A 50 11.52 4.07 -17.99
C GLY A 50 11.97 3.48 -16.64
N GLU A 51 12.64 4.26 -15.81
CA GLU A 51 13.05 3.86 -14.46
C GLU A 51 11.90 4.02 -13.46
N LEU A 52 11.15 5.13 -13.58
CA LEU A 52 9.93 5.36 -12.80
C LEU A 52 8.92 4.24 -13.03
N GLN A 53 8.63 3.89 -14.29
CA GLN A 53 7.68 2.84 -14.60
C GLN A 53 8.11 1.49 -14.00
N ARG A 54 9.38 1.12 -14.14
CA ARG A 54 9.91 -0.14 -13.60
C ARG A 54 9.82 -0.20 -12.08
N TYR A 55 10.12 0.92 -11.42
CA TYR A 55 10.00 1.05 -9.98
C TYR A 55 8.54 0.87 -9.52
N LEU A 56 7.60 1.61 -10.12
CA LEU A 56 6.18 1.50 -9.76
C LEU A 56 5.62 0.09 -10.00
N GLU A 57 6.07 -0.58 -11.07
CA GLU A 57 5.70 -1.97 -11.36
C GLU A 57 6.32 -2.99 -10.39
N SER A 58 7.39 -2.64 -9.67
CA SER A 58 8.05 -3.50 -8.66
C SER A 58 7.44 -3.39 -7.27
N LEU A 59 6.55 -2.43 -7.03
CA LEU A 59 5.87 -2.27 -5.74
C LEU A 59 4.95 -3.47 -5.46
N HIS A 60 4.76 -3.77 -4.18
CA HIS A 60 3.72 -4.70 -3.70
C HIS A 60 2.34 -4.02 -3.82
N LEU A 61 1.82 -3.94 -5.04
CA LEU A 61 0.64 -3.13 -5.36
C LEU A 61 -0.62 -3.56 -4.60
N GLU A 62 -0.84 -4.87 -4.42
CA GLU A 62 -1.99 -5.38 -3.66
C GLU A 62 -1.92 -4.95 -2.19
N ASP A 63 -0.75 -5.11 -1.54
CA ASP A 63 -0.54 -4.68 -0.16
C ASP A 63 -0.64 -3.16 -0.01
N LEU A 64 -0.12 -2.40 -0.98
CA LEU A 64 -0.25 -0.95 -1.01
C LEU A 64 -1.73 -0.53 -1.06
N ALA A 65 -2.54 -1.17 -1.90
CA ALA A 65 -3.97 -0.87 -1.96
C ALA A 65 -4.71 -1.24 -0.68
N VAL A 66 -4.37 -2.35 -0.02
CA VAL A 66 -4.94 -2.71 1.29
C VAL A 66 -4.57 -1.64 2.33
N ALA A 67 -3.29 -1.23 2.39
CA ALA A 67 -2.84 -0.22 3.33
C ALA A 67 -3.53 1.14 3.11
N CYS A 68 -3.65 1.58 1.86
CA CYS A 68 -4.39 2.79 1.51
C CYS A 68 -5.87 2.67 1.90
N ALA A 69 -6.53 1.55 1.59
CA ALA A 69 -7.93 1.34 1.95
C ALA A 69 -8.15 1.32 3.47
N CYS A 70 -7.22 0.73 4.24
CA CYS A 70 -7.23 0.81 5.70
C CYS A 70 -7.11 2.25 6.20
N ALA A 71 -6.23 3.06 5.59
CA ALA A 71 -6.04 4.47 5.94
C ALA A 71 -7.29 5.32 5.62
N GLU A 72 -8.01 4.98 4.54
CA GLU A 72 -9.31 5.58 4.18
C GLU A 72 -10.48 5.08 5.04
N GLY A 73 -10.24 4.16 5.99
CA GLY A 73 -11.27 3.67 6.90
C GLY A 73 -12.13 2.53 6.37
N SER A 74 -11.69 1.80 5.35
CA SER A 74 -12.41 0.63 4.82
C SER A 74 -12.40 -0.53 5.82
N GLU A 75 -13.55 -0.82 6.44
CA GLU A 75 -13.72 -1.96 7.36
C GLU A 75 -13.36 -3.29 6.70
N GLN A 76 -13.74 -3.48 5.43
CA GLN A 76 -13.46 -4.70 4.68
C GLN A 76 -11.94 -4.92 4.48
N ALA A 77 -11.19 -3.85 4.23
CA ALA A 77 -9.74 -3.91 4.11
C ALA A 77 -9.11 -4.23 5.48
N TRP A 78 -9.61 -3.62 6.56
CA TRP A 78 -9.17 -3.90 7.93
C TRP A 78 -9.42 -5.36 8.33
N GLU A 79 -10.60 -5.90 8.05
CA GLU A 79 -10.92 -7.32 8.31
C GLU A 79 -9.98 -8.25 7.56
N HIS A 80 -9.70 -7.95 6.28
CA HIS A 80 -8.76 -8.73 5.49
C HIS A 80 -7.34 -8.67 6.05
N PHE A 81 -6.83 -7.47 6.32
CA PHE A 81 -5.51 -7.25 6.89
C PHE A 81 -5.33 -7.98 8.21
N VAL A 82 -6.28 -7.82 9.14
CA VAL A 82 -6.24 -8.50 10.44
C VAL A 82 -6.33 -10.01 10.25
N ARG A 83 -7.23 -10.53 9.41
CA ARG A 83 -7.36 -11.98 9.18
C ARG A 83 -6.05 -12.59 8.65
N GLU A 84 -5.36 -11.89 7.76
CA GLU A 84 -4.14 -12.38 7.12
C GLU A 84 -2.91 -12.30 8.03
N HIS A 85 -2.77 -11.21 8.79
CA HIS A 85 -1.60 -11.00 9.65
C HIS A 85 -1.77 -11.48 11.08
N ARG A 86 -3.00 -11.73 11.56
CA ARG A 86 -3.26 -12.22 12.92
C ARG A 86 -2.43 -13.45 13.31
N PRO A 87 -2.28 -14.48 12.45
CA PRO A 87 -1.48 -15.67 12.81
C PRO A 87 0.01 -15.37 13.03
N ILE A 88 0.60 -14.41 12.29
CA ILE A 88 2.01 -14.06 12.47
C ILE A 88 2.20 -13.07 13.62
N LEU A 89 1.27 -12.14 13.81
CA LEU A 89 1.26 -11.22 14.95
C LEU A 89 1.11 -11.98 16.26
N TYR A 90 0.27 -13.01 16.32
CA TYR A 90 0.12 -13.85 17.51
C TYR A 90 1.37 -14.70 17.77
N ARG A 91 2.00 -15.26 16.74
CA ARG A 91 3.29 -15.96 16.91
C ARG A 91 4.38 -15.03 17.43
N ALA A 92 4.42 -13.78 16.95
CA ALA A 92 5.35 -12.78 17.45
C ALA A 92 5.05 -12.41 18.91
N ALA A 93 3.78 -12.21 19.27
CA ALA A 93 3.35 -11.93 20.63
C ALA A 93 3.73 -13.08 21.60
N ASP A 94 3.48 -14.34 21.22
CA ASP A 94 3.82 -15.51 22.04
C ASP A 94 5.34 -15.67 22.24
N ALA A 95 6.14 -15.28 21.25
CA ALA A 95 7.59 -15.28 21.37
C ALA A 95 8.09 -14.19 22.32
N LEU A 96 7.38 -13.07 22.43
CA LEU A 96 7.72 -11.93 23.31
C LEU A 96 7.20 -12.13 24.74
N ASP A 97 5.99 -12.63 24.89
CA ASP A 97 5.34 -12.95 26.16
C ASP A 97 4.57 -14.29 26.07
N PRO A 98 5.21 -15.40 26.45
CA PRO A 98 4.61 -16.72 26.40
C PRO A 98 3.41 -16.90 27.35
N SER A 99 3.18 -15.97 28.29
CA SER A 99 2.08 -16.05 29.25
C SER A 99 0.72 -15.73 28.62
N GLY A 100 0.71 -15.13 27.41
CA GLY A 100 -0.51 -14.76 26.69
C GLY A 100 -1.13 -13.44 27.14
N SER A 101 -0.53 -12.72 28.10
CA SER A 101 -1.06 -11.45 28.61
C SER A 101 -1.08 -10.34 27.55
N ALA A 102 -0.20 -10.42 26.55
CA ALA A 102 -0.15 -9.50 25.41
C ALA A 102 -1.41 -9.48 24.51
N ARG A 103 -2.41 -10.33 24.80
CA ARG A 103 -3.64 -10.50 24.01
C ARG A 103 -4.87 -9.78 24.60
N GLU A 104 -4.80 -9.22 25.81
CA GLU A 104 -5.96 -8.69 26.57
C GLU A 104 -5.99 -7.16 26.75
N LEU A 105 -5.48 -6.37 25.81
CA LEU A 105 -5.55 -4.90 25.88
C LEU A 105 -6.79 -4.32 25.19
#